data_AF-A0A2J7PZ18-F1
#
_entry.id   AF-A0A2J7PZ18-F1
#
_cell.length_a   1.000
_cell.length_b   1.000
_cell.length_c   1.000
_cell.angle_alpha   90.00
_cell.angle_beta   90.00
_cell.angle_gamma   90.00
#
_symmetry.space_group_name_H-M   'P 1'
#
loop_
_entity.id
_entity.type
_entity.pdbx_description
1 polymer ?
#
loop_
_entity_poly.entity_id
_entity_poly.type
_entity_poly.pdbx_seq_one_letter_code
_entity_poly.pdbx_strand_id
1 'polypeptide(L)'
;MWNFIDFTRNSLYVSVAILRIAAYIQQTREIAADPRTAYIPREQWDDFDPQLIAEGLFAAANVFSTLKLVHLFSINPHLGPLQISLGRMVIDIVKFFFIYSLVLFAFACGLNQLLWYFAEMEKRKCYHLPGGLPDWENNGDACMKWRRFGNLFESSQSLFWASFGGVGIDSFELTGIKSYTRFWGLLMFGSYSVINVIVLLNLLIAMMSNSYAMIDEHSDTEWKFARTRLWMSYFEESSTLPPPFNIFPTPKLLFKTLGLRKKDKLRRMSSKRKERQEKERDYRYTAVMRALVWRYVSAMHRQAEENPVTEDDINEVKGEISAAKCELL
;
A
#
# COMPACT_ATOMS: atom_id res chain seq x y z
N MET A 1 6.70 1.46 2.23
CA MET A 1 5.53 0.69 1.74
C MET A 1 5.85 -0.78 1.52
N TRP A 2 6.86 -1.14 0.72
CA TRP A 2 7.15 -2.55 0.41
C TRP A 2 7.44 -3.45 1.60
N ASN A 3 8.17 -2.97 2.62
CA ASN A 3 8.41 -3.74 3.85
C ASN A 3 7.10 -4.05 4.61
N PHE A 4 6.10 -3.16 4.53
CA PHE A 4 4.79 -3.40 5.13
C PHE A 4 4.04 -4.48 4.35
N ILE A 5 4.08 -4.46 3.01
CA ILE A 5 3.51 -5.53 2.17
C ILE A 5 4.17 -6.87 2.48
N ASP A 6 5.50 -6.91 2.61
CA ASP A 6 6.25 -8.13 2.95
C ASP A 6 5.88 -8.65 4.35
N PHE A 7 5.77 -7.75 5.33
CA PHE A 7 5.34 -8.08 6.68
C PHE A 7 3.92 -8.66 6.69
N THR A 8 2.96 -8.00 6.04
CA THR A 8 1.58 -8.47 5.94
C THR A 8 1.51 -9.83 5.25
N ARG A 9 2.19 -10.00 4.11
CA ARG A 9 2.25 -11.29 3.39
C ARG A 9 2.80 -12.40 4.28
N ASN A 10 3.93 -12.16 4.95
CA ASN A 10 4.56 -13.17 5.81
C ASN A 10 3.67 -13.47 7.03
N SER A 11 3.03 -12.46 7.61
CA SER A 11 2.07 -12.63 8.70
C SER A 11 0.89 -13.51 8.26
N LEU A 12 0.35 -13.29 7.05
CA LEU A 12 -0.72 -14.13 6.51
C LEU A 12 -0.27 -15.58 6.31
N TYR A 13 0.92 -15.82 5.75
CA TYR A 13 1.45 -17.19 5.61
C TYR A 13 1.66 -17.89 6.96
N VAL A 14 2.11 -17.16 7.99
CA VAL A 14 2.23 -17.70 9.35
C VAL A 14 0.85 -18.02 9.93
N SER A 15 -0.14 -17.14 9.79
CA SER A 15 -1.51 -17.40 10.22
C SER A 15 -2.12 -18.62 9.52
N VAL A 16 -1.87 -18.80 8.23
CA VAL A 16 -2.32 -19.98 7.46
C VAL A 16 -1.68 -21.26 8.01
N ALA A 17 -0.38 -21.24 8.30
CA ALA A 17 0.30 -22.40 8.88
C ALA A 17 -0.28 -22.77 10.26
N ILE A 18 -0.53 -21.77 11.12
CA ILE A 18 -1.13 -21.97 12.44
C ILE A 18 -2.55 -22.53 12.30
N LEU A 19 -3.40 -21.95 11.46
CA LEU A 19 -4.77 -22.40 11.26
C LEU A 19 -4.84 -23.81 10.67
N ARG A 20 -3.96 -24.16 9.74
CA ARG A 20 -3.89 -25.54 9.21
C ARG A 20 -3.45 -26.56 10.25
N ILE A 21 -2.51 -26.19 11.13
CA ILE A 21 -2.11 -27.07 12.25
C ILE A 21 -3.29 -27.22 13.23
N ALA A 22 -3.98 -26.12 13.56
CA ALA A 22 -5.16 -26.15 14.42
C ALA A 22 -6.29 -27.02 13.81
N ALA A 23 -6.59 -26.83 12.52
CA ALA A 23 -7.56 -27.63 11.77
C ALA A 23 -7.17 -29.11 11.78
N TYR A 24 -5.89 -29.44 11.53
CA TYR A 24 -5.40 -30.81 11.56
C TYR A 24 -5.59 -31.47 12.94
N ILE A 25 -5.26 -30.75 14.02
CA ILE A 25 -5.44 -31.25 15.40
C ILE A 25 -6.92 -31.45 15.71
N GLN A 26 -7.78 -30.49 15.34
CA GLN A 26 -9.22 -30.56 15.56
C GLN A 26 -9.84 -31.74 14.79
N GLN A 27 -9.57 -31.83 13.49
CA GLN A 27 -10.08 -32.88 12.63
C GLN A 27 -9.60 -34.27 13.08
N THR A 28 -8.35 -34.40 13.54
CA THR A 28 -7.84 -35.67 14.08
C THR A 28 -8.61 -36.09 15.33
N ARG A 29 -9.00 -35.14 16.20
CA ARG A 29 -9.82 -35.43 17.39
C ARG A 29 -11.25 -35.81 17.04
N GLU A 30 -11.85 -35.14 16.06
CA GLU A 30 -13.21 -35.42 15.60
C GLU A 30 -13.31 -36.80 14.92
N ILE A 31 -12.34 -37.14 14.06
CA ILE A 31 -12.25 -38.45 13.41
C ILE A 31 -12.02 -39.57 14.44
N ALA A 32 -11.26 -39.30 15.50
CA ALA A 32 -11.06 -40.26 16.59
C ALA A 32 -12.34 -40.50 17.41
N ALA A 33 -13.22 -39.51 17.53
CA ALA A 33 -14.51 -39.64 18.22
C ALA A 33 -15.58 -40.29 17.34
N ASP A 34 -15.68 -39.88 16.06
CA ASP A 34 -16.58 -40.48 15.07
C ASP A 34 -15.87 -40.61 13.71
N PRO A 35 -15.53 -41.83 13.26
CA PRO A 35 -14.89 -42.08 11.98
C PRO A 35 -15.70 -41.61 10.75
N ARG A 36 -17.00 -41.38 10.88
CA ARG A 36 -17.85 -40.93 9.76
C ARG A 36 -17.59 -39.47 9.37
N THR A 37 -17.09 -38.65 10.31
CA THR A 37 -16.78 -37.23 10.08
C THR A 37 -15.74 -37.01 8.99
N ALA A 38 -14.87 -38.00 8.74
CA ALA A 38 -13.86 -37.94 7.68
C ALA A 38 -14.45 -37.82 6.25
N TYR A 39 -15.71 -38.20 6.06
CA TYR A 39 -16.36 -38.27 4.74
C TYR A 39 -17.40 -37.16 4.51
N ILE A 40 -17.47 -36.15 5.39
CA ILE A 40 -18.42 -35.05 5.24
C ILE A 40 -18.01 -34.18 4.04
N PRO A 41 -18.92 -33.97 3.06
CA PRO A 41 -18.64 -33.15 1.89
C PRO A 41 -18.44 -31.67 2.28
N ARG A 42 -17.61 -30.96 1.52
CA ARG A 42 -17.20 -29.58 1.79
C ARG A 42 -18.37 -28.59 1.91
N GLU A 43 -19.46 -28.83 1.19
CA GLU A 43 -20.66 -27.99 1.20
C GLU A 43 -21.39 -27.99 2.55
N GLN A 44 -21.15 -29.00 3.38
CA GLN A 44 -21.78 -29.17 4.69
C GLN A 44 -20.83 -28.81 5.84
N TRP A 45 -19.66 -28.25 5.53
CA TRP A 45 -18.76 -27.76 6.56
C TRP A 45 -19.35 -26.51 7.20
N ASP A 46 -18.97 -26.26 8.46
CA ASP A 46 -19.37 -25.04 9.14
C ASP A 46 -18.74 -23.81 8.47
N ASP A 47 -19.48 -22.70 8.42
CA ASP A 47 -19.06 -21.47 7.74
C ASP A 47 -17.73 -20.92 8.30
N PHE A 48 -17.44 -21.18 9.58
CA PHE A 48 -16.25 -20.72 10.29
C PHE A 48 -15.22 -21.83 10.53
N ASP A 49 -15.28 -22.91 9.75
CA ASP A 49 -14.29 -23.97 9.85
C ASP A 49 -12.86 -23.44 9.61
N PRO A 50 -11.88 -23.74 10.50
CA PRO A 50 -10.53 -23.20 10.40
C PRO A 50 -9.82 -23.50 9.07
N GLN A 51 -10.18 -24.60 8.39
CA GLN A 51 -9.62 -24.93 7.08
C GLN A 51 -10.11 -23.94 6.01
N LEU A 52 -11.39 -23.58 6.00
CA LEU A 52 -11.95 -22.60 5.05
C LEU A 52 -11.33 -21.21 5.26
N ILE A 53 -11.18 -20.79 6.51
CA ILE A 53 -10.53 -19.53 6.86
C ILE A 53 -9.06 -19.55 6.41
N ALA A 54 -8.34 -20.66 6.62
CA ALA A 54 -6.97 -20.81 6.18
C ALA A 54 -6.83 -20.73 4.65
N GLU A 55 -7.76 -21.30 3.89
CA GLU A 55 -7.78 -21.22 2.43
C GLU A 55 -8.03 -19.79 1.94
N GLY A 56 -8.97 -19.06 2.56
CA GLY A 56 -9.22 -17.65 2.26
C GLY A 56 -8.00 -16.77 2.52
N LEU A 57 -7.35 -16.94 3.69
CA LEU A 57 -6.12 -16.21 4.02
C LEU A 57 -4.95 -16.59 3.10
N PHE A 58 -4.86 -17.86 2.67
CA PHE A 58 -3.85 -18.32 1.72
C PHE A 58 -4.03 -17.67 0.34
N ALA A 59 -5.28 -17.55 -0.13
CA ALA A 59 -5.57 -16.84 -1.37
C ALA A 59 -5.16 -15.36 -1.27
N ALA A 60 -5.49 -14.68 -0.17
CA ALA A 60 -5.06 -13.30 0.07
C ALA A 60 -3.53 -13.18 0.12
N ALA A 61 -2.84 -14.09 0.81
CA ALA A 61 -1.38 -14.12 0.88
C ALA A 61 -0.74 -14.27 -0.52
N ASN A 62 -1.31 -15.10 -1.38
CA ASN A 62 -0.83 -15.28 -2.75
C ASN A 62 -0.98 -14.02 -3.59
N VAL A 63 -2.07 -13.25 -3.43
CA VAL A 63 -2.22 -11.93 -4.09
C VAL A 63 -1.12 -10.97 -3.63
N PHE A 64 -0.84 -10.88 -2.33
CA PHE A 64 0.27 -10.03 -1.86
C PHE A 64 1.64 -10.53 -2.35
N SER A 65 1.81 -11.85 -2.49
CA SER A 65 3.02 -12.46 -3.03
C SER A 65 3.25 -12.09 -4.49
N THR A 66 2.21 -12.11 -5.32
CA THR A 66 2.32 -11.71 -6.73
C THR A 66 2.48 -10.20 -6.89
N LEU A 67 1.79 -9.38 -6.08
CA LEU A 67 1.97 -7.92 -6.07
C LEU A 67 3.40 -7.50 -5.75
N LYS A 68 4.16 -8.31 -5.01
CA LYS A 68 5.57 -8.03 -4.74
C LYS A 68 6.42 -7.97 -6.02
N LEU A 69 6.02 -8.64 -7.10
CA LEU A 69 6.73 -8.58 -8.39
C LEU A 69 6.76 -7.17 -8.98
N VAL A 70 5.80 -6.31 -8.64
CA VAL A 70 5.81 -4.89 -9.05
C VAL A 70 7.08 -4.17 -8.54
N HIS A 71 7.64 -4.59 -7.42
CA HIS A 71 8.91 -4.05 -6.93
C HIS A 71 10.08 -4.31 -7.90
N LEU A 72 10.03 -5.37 -8.69
CA LEU A 72 11.06 -5.68 -9.68
C LEU A 72 11.08 -4.68 -10.85
N PHE A 73 9.94 -4.04 -11.15
CA PHE A 73 9.86 -3.01 -12.19
C PHE A 73 10.74 -1.80 -11.88
N SER A 74 11.09 -1.56 -10.60
CA SER A 74 12.05 -0.52 -10.19
C SER A 74 13.44 -0.66 -10.83
N ILE A 75 13.80 -1.86 -11.28
CA ILE A 75 15.09 -2.12 -11.92
C ILE A 75 15.09 -1.64 -13.38
N ASN A 76 13.93 -1.70 -14.05
CA ASN A 76 13.82 -1.33 -15.46
C ASN A 76 13.84 0.21 -15.63
N PRO A 77 14.69 0.76 -16.51
CA PRO A 77 14.74 2.19 -16.79
C PRO A 77 13.42 2.83 -17.23
N HIS A 78 12.56 2.10 -17.93
CA HIS A 78 11.30 2.64 -18.44
C HIS A 78 10.14 2.52 -17.44
N LEU A 79 10.09 1.41 -16.70
CA LEU A 79 8.99 1.14 -15.76
C LEU A 79 9.27 1.68 -14.35
N GLY A 80 10.53 1.89 -14.01
CA GLY A 80 10.95 2.33 -12.68
C GLY A 80 10.41 3.70 -12.29
N PRO A 81 10.63 4.77 -13.08
CA PRO A 81 10.06 6.08 -12.80
C PRO A 81 8.55 6.05 -12.64
N LEU A 82 7.83 5.36 -13.54
CA LEU A 82 6.38 5.20 -13.49
C LEU A 82 5.91 4.53 -12.19
N GLN A 83 6.60 3.48 -11.76
CA GLN A 83 6.28 2.77 -10.52
C GLN A 83 6.51 3.65 -9.28
N ILE A 84 7.57 4.47 -9.27
CA ILE A 84 7.85 5.41 -8.18
C ILE A 84 6.79 6.51 -8.13
N SER A 85 6.41 7.08 -9.27
CA SER A 85 5.33 8.07 -9.37
C SER A 85 4.01 7.51 -8.86
N LEU A 86 3.64 6.28 -9.26
CA LEU A 86 2.45 5.60 -8.75
C LEU A 86 2.49 5.44 -7.22
N GLY A 87 3.61 4.97 -6.67
CA GLY A 87 3.75 4.78 -5.22
C GLY A 87 3.58 6.07 -4.40
N ARG A 88 3.92 7.22 -4.96
CA ARG A 88 3.73 8.53 -4.33
C ARG A 88 2.30 9.05 -4.47
N MET A 89 1.69 8.88 -5.65
CA MET A 89 0.29 9.23 -5.90
C MET A 89 -0.68 8.48 -4.98
N VAL A 90 -0.34 7.27 -4.53
CA VAL A 90 -1.15 6.49 -3.56
C VAL A 90 -1.44 7.29 -2.28
N ILE A 91 -0.50 8.14 -1.82
CA ILE A 91 -0.72 8.95 -0.61
C ILE A 91 -1.85 9.96 -0.84
N ASP A 92 -1.92 10.55 -2.03
CA ASP A 92 -2.98 11.50 -2.39
C ASP A 92 -4.32 10.79 -2.62
N ILE A 93 -4.30 9.59 -3.24
CA ILE A 93 -5.49 8.73 -3.37
C ILE A 93 -6.08 8.38 -2.00
N VAL A 94 -5.23 8.03 -1.02
CA VAL A 94 -5.68 7.71 0.34
C VAL A 94 -6.33 8.92 1.02
N LYS A 95 -5.78 10.13 0.86
CA LYS A 95 -6.40 11.37 1.37
C LYS A 95 -7.79 11.58 0.77
N PHE A 96 -7.92 11.38 -0.55
CA PHE A 96 -9.19 11.49 -1.23
C PHE A 96 -10.20 10.42 -0.78
N PHE A 97 -9.73 9.19 -0.57
CA PHE A 97 -10.57 8.07 -0.11
C PHE A 97 -11.24 8.34 1.24
N PHE A 98 -10.62 9.13 2.12
CA PHE A 98 -11.26 9.56 3.37
C PHE A 98 -12.49 10.43 3.11
N ILE A 99 -12.41 11.40 2.20
CA ILE A 99 -13.55 12.25 1.82
C ILE A 99 -14.65 11.39 1.19
N TYR A 100 -14.28 10.49 0.29
CA TYR A 100 -15.22 9.53 -0.30
C TYR A 100 -15.92 8.67 0.76
N SER A 101 -15.17 8.11 1.72
CA SER A 101 -15.72 7.27 2.78
C SER A 101 -16.71 8.02 3.68
N LEU A 102 -16.45 9.30 3.96
CA LEU A 102 -17.37 10.16 4.73
C LEU A 102 -18.70 10.36 3.98
N VAL A 103 -18.62 10.67 2.68
CA VAL A 103 -19.82 10.83 1.85
C VAL A 103 -20.58 9.50 1.77
N LEU A 104 -19.90 8.40 1.49
CA LEU A 104 -20.50 7.06 1.44
C LEU A 104 -21.20 6.71 2.75
N PHE A 105 -20.55 6.95 3.89
CA PHE A 105 -21.12 6.68 5.21
C PHE A 105 -22.35 7.54 5.50
N ALA A 106 -22.32 8.83 5.15
CA ALA A 106 -23.47 9.73 5.33
C ALA A 106 -24.71 9.26 4.56
N PHE A 107 -24.53 8.89 3.28
CA PHE A 107 -25.62 8.36 2.47
C PHE A 107 -26.04 6.94 2.90
N ALA A 108 -25.12 6.10 3.37
CA ALA A 108 -25.44 4.77 3.91
C ALA A 108 -26.33 4.87 5.15
N CYS A 109 -26.01 5.77 6.08
CA CYS A 109 -26.87 6.05 7.24
C CYS A 109 -28.26 6.52 6.83
N GLY A 110 -28.34 7.45 5.86
CA GLY A 110 -29.61 7.99 5.37
C GLY A 110 -30.50 6.94 4.70
N LEU A 111 -29.95 6.13 3.81
CA LEU A 111 -30.69 5.06 3.12
C LEU A 111 -31.05 3.91 4.06
N ASN A 112 -30.15 3.50 4.96
CA ASN A 112 -30.47 2.50 5.98
C ASN A 112 -31.64 2.97 6.85
N GLN A 113 -31.60 4.21 7.33
CA GLN A 113 -32.70 4.77 8.14
C GLN A 113 -34.04 4.80 7.39
N LEU A 114 -34.02 5.02 6.07
CA LEU A 114 -35.22 5.07 5.25
C LEU A 114 -35.77 3.67 4.90
N LEU A 115 -34.88 2.70 4.66
CA LEU A 115 -35.23 1.41 4.03
C LEU A 115 -35.15 0.19 4.96
N TRP A 116 -34.56 0.30 6.17
CA TRP A 116 -34.36 -0.85 7.06
C TRP A 116 -35.66 -1.64 7.33
N TYR A 117 -36.78 -0.94 7.53
CA TYR A 117 -38.08 -1.56 7.80
C TYR A 117 -38.59 -2.38 6.59
N PHE A 118 -38.44 -1.85 5.38
CA PHE A 118 -38.84 -2.54 4.15
C PHE A 118 -37.89 -3.71 3.83
N ALA A 119 -36.60 -3.56 4.13
CA ALA A 119 -35.63 -4.63 4.02
C ALA A 119 -35.95 -5.80 4.97
N GLU A 120 -36.39 -5.51 6.20
CA GLU A 120 -36.83 -6.54 7.14
C GLU A 120 -38.10 -7.27 6.66
N MET A 121 -39.02 -6.57 5.99
CA MET A 121 -40.17 -7.23 5.36
C MET A 121 -39.76 -8.17 4.22
N GLU A 122 -38.82 -7.75 3.36
CA GLU A 122 -38.24 -8.61 2.31
C GLU A 122 -37.53 -9.84 2.90
N LYS A 123 -36.81 -9.66 4.03
CA LYS A 123 -36.17 -10.76 4.74
C LYS A 123 -37.19 -11.79 5.20
N ARG A 124 -38.31 -11.36 5.79
CA ARG A 124 -39.39 -12.28 6.20
C ARG A 124 -40.00 -13.01 5.01
N LYS A 125 -40.10 -12.34 3.85
CA LYS A 125 -40.57 -12.95 2.61
C LYS A 125 -39.58 -13.98 2.06
N CYS A 126 -38.28 -13.79 2.23
CA CYS A 126 -37.26 -14.78 1.88
C CYS A 126 -37.28 -16.00 2.83
N TYR A 127 -37.42 -15.77 4.14
CA TYR A 127 -37.34 -16.81 5.18
C TYR A 127 -38.73 -17.29 5.66
N HIS A 128 -39.70 -17.40 4.75
CA HIS A 128 -41.07 -17.79 5.12
C HIS A 128 -41.25 -19.31 5.30
N LEU A 129 -40.34 -20.13 4.77
CA LEU A 129 -40.41 -21.59 4.82
C LEU A 129 -40.22 -22.14 6.25
N PRO A 130 -40.94 -23.22 6.62
CA PRO A 130 -40.74 -23.89 7.90
C PRO A 130 -39.33 -24.49 7.97
N GLY A 131 -38.60 -24.17 9.02
CA GLY A 131 -37.19 -24.56 9.19
C GLY A 131 -36.18 -23.45 8.95
N GLY A 132 -36.62 -22.22 8.62
CA GLY A 132 -35.73 -21.07 8.47
C GLY A 132 -34.85 -21.13 7.22
N LEU A 133 -35.23 -21.93 6.24
CA LEU A 133 -34.56 -22.03 4.96
C LEU A 133 -34.96 -20.86 4.05
N PRO A 134 -34.03 -20.30 3.26
CA PRO A 134 -34.35 -19.25 2.30
C PRO A 134 -35.08 -19.81 1.08
N ASP A 135 -36.18 -19.17 0.68
CA ASP A 135 -36.98 -19.52 -0.51
C ASP A 135 -36.39 -18.89 -1.78
N TRP A 136 -35.29 -19.46 -2.26
CA TRP A 136 -34.65 -19.04 -3.51
C TRP A 136 -35.48 -19.35 -4.76
N GLU A 137 -36.34 -20.35 -4.71
CA GLU A 137 -37.05 -20.88 -5.87
C GLU A 137 -38.26 -20.01 -6.24
N ASN A 138 -39.05 -19.56 -5.26
CA ASN A 138 -40.21 -18.70 -5.54
C ASN A 138 -39.97 -17.21 -5.26
N ASN A 139 -39.04 -16.87 -4.35
CA ASN A 139 -38.81 -15.50 -3.88
C ASN A 139 -37.32 -15.08 -3.91
N GLY A 140 -36.56 -15.55 -4.90
CA GLY A 140 -35.14 -15.23 -5.06
C GLY A 140 -34.83 -13.73 -5.10
N ASP A 141 -35.69 -12.92 -5.71
CA ASP A 141 -35.54 -11.45 -5.74
C ASP A 141 -35.57 -10.82 -4.34
N ALA A 142 -36.48 -11.31 -3.48
CA ALA A 142 -36.57 -10.86 -2.10
C ALA A 142 -35.30 -11.22 -1.34
N CYS A 143 -34.82 -12.47 -1.52
CA CYS A 143 -33.59 -13.00 -0.93
C CYS A 143 -32.31 -12.23 -1.35
N MET A 144 -32.29 -11.65 -2.56
CA MET A 144 -31.18 -10.78 -2.99
C MET A 144 -31.31 -9.34 -2.51
N LYS A 145 -32.53 -8.79 -2.46
CA LYS A 145 -32.78 -7.38 -2.16
C LYS A 145 -32.65 -7.05 -0.66
N TRP A 146 -33.12 -7.92 0.23
CA TRP A 146 -33.19 -7.61 1.68
C TRP A 146 -31.81 -7.26 2.28
N ARG A 147 -30.74 -7.89 1.77
CA ARG A 147 -29.39 -7.70 2.31
C ARG A 147 -28.87 -6.29 2.10
N ARG A 148 -29.24 -5.64 0.99
CA ARG A 148 -28.62 -4.37 0.54
C ARG A 148 -28.77 -3.21 1.52
N PHE A 149 -29.95 -3.05 2.12
CA PHE A 149 -30.26 -1.92 3.01
C PHE A 149 -30.79 -2.34 4.39
N GLY A 150 -30.53 -3.58 4.80
CA GLY A 150 -30.98 -4.10 6.10
C GLY A 150 -30.16 -3.58 7.27
N ASN A 151 -28.85 -3.46 7.08
CA ASN A 151 -27.90 -2.97 8.09
C ASN A 151 -27.00 -1.87 7.53
N LEU A 152 -26.41 -1.08 8.41
CA LEU A 152 -25.50 0.00 8.02
C LEU A 152 -24.29 -0.52 7.22
N PHE A 153 -23.69 -1.64 7.66
CA PHE A 153 -22.55 -2.24 6.98
C PHE A 153 -22.90 -2.71 5.56
N GLU A 154 -24.02 -3.44 5.41
CA GLU A 154 -24.48 -3.89 4.09
C GLU A 154 -24.91 -2.73 3.18
N SER A 155 -25.49 -1.66 3.76
CA SER A 155 -25.81 -0.42 3.05
C SER A 155 -24.55 0.26 2.51
N SER A 156 -23.49 0.31 3.33
CA SER A 156 -22.20 0.86 2.89
C SER A 156 -21.55 0.02 1.78
N GLN A 157 -21.60 -1.31 1.88
CA GLN A 157 -21.14 -2.22 0.82
C GLN A 157 -21.95 -2.05 -0.47
N SER A 158 -23.27 -1.92 -0.36
CA SER A 158 -24.16 -1.74 -1.52
C SER A 158 -23.87 -0.41 -2.23
N LEU A 159 -23.69 0.69 -1.48
CA LEU A 159 -23.31 1.97 -2.07
C LEU A 159 -21.91 1.97 -2.67
N PHE A 160 -20.97 1.23 -2.08
CA PHE A 160 -19.64 1.02 -2.67
C PHE A 160 -19.78 0.36 -4.06
N TRP A 161 -20.49 -0.76 -4.15
CA TRP A 161 -20.73 -1.46 -5.43
C TRP A 161 -21.57 -0.65 -6.42
N ALA A 162 -22.45 0.21 -5.94
CA ALA A 162 -23.19 1.15 -6.78
C ALA A 162 -22.26 2.10 -7.57
N SER A 163 -21.10 2.46 -7.01
CA SER A 163 -20.08 3.28 -7.70
C SER A 163 -19.58 2.64 -8.99
N PHE A 164 -19.60 1.31 -9.07
CA PHE A 164 -19.17 0.52 -10.23
C PHE A 164 -20.34 0.04 -11.10
N GLY A 165 -21.57 0.50 -10.82
CA GLY A 165 -22.77 0.07 -11.54
C GLY A 165 -23.35 -1.28 -11.08
N GLY A 166 -22.88 -1.83 -9.96
CA GLY A 166 -23.37 -3.12 -9.44
C GLY A 166 -24.76 -3.07 -8.78
N VAL A 167 -25.29 -1.87 -8.50
CA VAL A 167 -26.60 -1.68 -7.88
C VAL A 167 -27.47 -0.82 -8.77
N GLY A 168 -28.55 -1.41 -9.29
CA GLY A 168 -29.55 -0.75 -10.12
C GLY A 168 -30.76 -0.23 -9.35
N ILE A 169 -31.61 0.52 -10.07
CA ILE A 169 -32.86 1.11 -9.60
C ILE A 169 -33.83 0.05 -9.07
N ASP A 170 -33.77 -1.18 -9.62
CA ASP A 170 -34.61 -2.32 -9.24
C ASP A 170 -34.42 -2.74 -7.78
N SER A 171 -33.31 -2.34 -7.16
CA SER A 171 -33.01 -2.56 -5.75
C SER A 171 -33.92 -1.77 -4.81
N PHE A 172 -34.58 -0.72 -5.32
CA PHE A 172 -35.51 0.12 -4.56
C PHE A 172 -36.98 -0.31 -4.74
N GLU A 173 -37.20 -1.40 -5.47
CA GLU A 173 -38.52 -2.04 -5.60
C GLU A 173 -38.71 -3.08 -4.50
N LEU A 174 -39.04 -2.58 -3.30
CA LEU A 174 -39.35 -3.39 -2.12
C LEU A 174 -40.86 -3.52 -1.93
N THR A 175 -41.29 -4.63 -1.35
CA THR A 175 -42.67 -4.90 -0.97
C THR A 175 -43.15 -3.89 0.07
N GLY A 176 -44.36 -3.37 -0.14
CA GLY A 176 -44.98 -2.41 0.76
C GLY A 176 -44.46 -0.97 0.66
N ILE A 177 -43.45 -0.69 -0.18
CA ILE A 177 -42.94 0.67 -0.35
C ILE A 177 -44.01 1.58 -0.98
N LYS A 178 -44.29 2.71 -0.33
CA LYS A 178 -45.21 3.72 -0.87
C LYS A 178 -44.45 4.68 -1.79
N SER A 179 -45.19 5.34 -2.69
CA SER A 179 -44.63 6.27 -3.68
C SER A 179 -43.73 7.34 -3.04
N TYR A 180 -44.14 7.89 -1.89
CA TYR A 180 -43.35 8.90 -1.17
C TYR A 180 -41.97 8.41 -0.70
N THR A 181 -41.92 7.28 0.00
CA THR A 181 -40.66 6.69 0.47
C THR A 181 -39.78 6.25 -0.71
N ARG A 182 -40.39 5.69 -1.76
CA ARG A 182 -39.69 5.30 -2.99
C ARG A 182 -39.04 6.52 -3.65
N PHE A 183 -39.76 7.64 -3.76
CA PHE A 183 -39.24 8.88 -4.32
C PHE A 183 -38.01 9.36 -3.55
N TRP A 184 -38.06 9.42 -2.23
CA TRP A 184 -36.92 9.82 -1.40
C TRP A 184 -35.74 8.86 -1.49
N GLY A 185 -35.99 7.54 -1.53
CA GLY A 185 -34.93 6.54 -1.70
C GLY A 185 -34.20 6.70 -3.03
N LEU A 186 -34.95 6.87 -4.12
CA LEU A 186 -34.40 7.11 -5.46
C LEU A 186 -33.69 8.47 -5.56
N LEU A 187 -34.22 9.52 -4.92
CA LEU A 187 -33.60 10.84 -4.90
C LEU A 187 -32.26 10.82 -4.14
N MET A 188 -32.21 10.18 -2.97
CA MET A 188 -30.98 10.05 -2.18
C MET A 188 -29.93 9.19 -2.92
N PHE A 189 -30.36 8.09 -3.55
CA PHE A 189 -29.47 7.27 -4.37
C PHE A 189 -28.97 7.98 -5.64
N GLY A 190 -29.86 8.70 -6.32
CA GLY A 190 -29.51 9.48 -7.52
C GLY A 190 -28.54 10.60 -7.21
N SER A 191 -28.79 11.37 -6.14
CA SER A 191 -27.87 12.41 -5.67
C SER A 191 -26.52 11.85 -5.22
N TYR A 192 -26.49 10.72 -4.50
CA TYR A 192 -25.26 10.00 -4.20
C TYR A 192 -24.49 9.65 -5.48
N SER A 193 -25.18 9.11 -6.49
CA SER A 193 -24.54 8.68 -7.75
C SER A 193 -23.95 9.86 -8.52
N VAL A 194 -24.65 11.01 -8.55
CA VAL A 194 -24.13 12.25 -9.14
C VAL A 194 -22.89 12.74 -8.38
N ILE A 195 -22.96 12.84 -7.06
CA ILE A 195 -21.83 13.31 -6.25
C ILE A 195 -20.64 12.36 -6.41
N ASN A 196 -20.86 11.06 -6.36
CA ASN A 196 -19.79 10.07 -6.39
C ASN A 196 -19.15 9.95 -7.80
N VAL A 197 -19.96 9.68 -8.82
CA VAL A 197 -19.46 9.37 -10.16
C VAL A 197 -19.10 10.63 -10.94
N ILE A 198 -19.87 11.72 -10.81
CA ILE A 198 -19.64 12.93 -11.62
C ILE A 198 -18.71 13.90 -10.89
N VAL A 199 -18.88 14.10 -9.58
CA VAL A 199 -18.07 15.09 -8.85
C VAL A 199 -16.79 14.46 -8.32
N LEU A 200 -16.90 13.47 -7.43
CA LEU A 200 -15.75 12.91 -6.72
C LEU A 200 -14.77 12.21 -7.68
N LEU A 201 -15.24 11.36 -8.59
CA LEU A 201 -14.36 10.69 -9.55
C LEU A 201 -13.58 11.69 -10.42
N ASN A 202 -14.25 12.74 -10.93
CA ASN A 202 -13.59 13.76 -11.76
C ASN A 202 -12.58 14.59 -10.96
N LEU A 203 -12.88 14.92 -9.70
CA LEU A 203 -11.94 15.60 -8.81
C LEU A 203 -10.72 14.72 -8.49
N LEU A 204 -10.92 13.40 -8.31
CA LEU A 204 -9.82 12.46 -8.10
C LEU A 204 -8.91 12.39 -9.33
N ILE A 205 -9.47 12.31 -10.54
CA ILE A 205 -8.69 12.34 -11.79
C ILE A 205 -7.89 13.65 -11.89
N ALA A 206 -8.52 14.79 -11.62
CA ALA A 206 -7.84 16.08 -11.67
C ALA A 206 -6.70 16.17 -10.66
N MET A 207 -6.93 15.71 -9.42
CA MET A 207 -5.92 15.68 -8.37
C MET A 207 -4.75 14.75 -8.72
N MET A 208 -5.03 13.54 -9.24
CA MET A 208 -3.99 12.62 -9.68
C MET A 208 -3.18 13.18 -10.85
N SER A 209 -3.83 13.86 -11.81
CA SER A 209 -3.15 14.50 -12.93
C SER A 209 -2.17 15.59 -12.46
N ASN A 210 -2.61 16.47 -11.55
CA ASN A 210 -1.75 17.50 -10.99
C ASN A 210 -0.62 16.92 -10.14
N SER A 211 -0.91 15.91 -9.30
CA SER A 211 0.10 15.21 -8.51
C SER A 211 1.13 14.51 -9.40
N TYR A 212 0.69 13.85 -10.47
CA TYR A 212 1.58 13.22 -11.45
C TYR A 212 2.53 14.25 -12.08
N ALA A 213 2.01 15.39 -12.56
CA ALA A 213 2.82 16.44 -13.18
C ALA A 213 3.90 16.99 -12.21
N MET A 214 3.55 17.19 -10.94
CA MET A 214 4.50 17.65 -9.91
C MET A 214 5.58 16.59 -9.58
N ILE A 215 5.22 15.30 -9.60
CA ILE A 215 6.15 14.21 -9.28
C ILE A 215 7.06 13.89 -10.48
N ASP A 216 6.57 14.05 -11.70
CA ASP A 216 7.28 13.71 -12.93
C ASP A 216 8.60 14.50 -13.08
N GLU A 217 8.61 15.78 -12.69
CA GLU A 217 9.78 16.67 -12.74
C GLU A 217 11.01 16.10 -12.01
N HIS A 218 10.80 15.40 -10.90
CA HIS A 218 11.88 14.85 -10.06
C HIS A 218 12.01 13.32 -10.17
N SER A 219 11.15 12.68 -10.97
CA SER A 219 10.96 11.22 -10.99
C SER A 219 12.25 10.43 -11.27
N ASP A 220 13.11 10.91 -12.17
CA ASP A 220 14.35 10.23 -12.54
C ASP A 220 15.38 10.24 -11.39
N THR A 221 15.54 11.36 -10.70
CA THR A 221 16.48 11.46 -9.55
C THR A 221 16.04 10.56 -8.41
N GLU A 222 14.74 10.52 -8.15
CA GLU A 222 14.14 9.71 -7.10
C GLU A 222 14.17 8.22 -7.44
N TRP A 223 13.92 7.87 -8.70
CA TRP A 223 14.08 6.51 -9.19
C TRP A 223 15.53 6.05 -9.08
N LYS A 224 16.51 6.86 -9.50
CA LYS A 224 17.94 6.55 -9.35
C LYS A 224 18.33 6.35 -7.88
N PHE A 225 17.80 7.18 -6.98
CA PHE A 225 18.00 7.02 -5.55
C PHE A 225 17.40 5.70 -5.02
N ALA A 226 16.14 5.40 -5.37
CA ALA A 226 15.47 4.16 -4.97
C ALA A 226 16.17 2.90 -5.51
N ARG A 227 16.59 2.94 -6.78
CA ARG A 227 17.34 1.87 -7.44
C ARG A 227 18.71 1.65 -6.78
N THR A 228 19.42 2.73 -6.44
CA THR A 228 20.72 2.63 -5.76
C THR A 228 20.55 2.01 -4.36
N ARG A 229 19.49 2.38 -3.62
CA ARG A 229 19.18 1.76 -2.32
C ARG A 229 18.90 0.26 -2.45
N LEU A 230 18.19 -0.14 -3.51
CA LEU A 230 17.95 -1.56 -3.81
C LEU A 230 19.29 -2.28 -4.07
N TRP A 231 20.17 -1.73 -4.90
CA TRP A 231 21.50 -2.32 -5.15
C TRP A 231 22.35 -2.42 -3.88
N MET A 232 22.36 -1.38 -3.04
CA MET A 232 23.07 -1.40 -1.75
C MET A 232 22.64 -2.58 -0.87
N SER A 233 21.36 -2.95 -0.84
CA SER A 233 20.91 -4.11 -0.07
C SER A 233 21.46 -5.46 -0.55
N TYR A 234 21.90 -5.56 -1.81
CA TYR A 234 22.54 -6.76 -2.35
C TYR A 234 24.08 -6.73 -2.21
N PHE A 235 24.67 -5.56 -1.98
CA PHE A 235 26.12 -5.44 -1.75
C PHE A 235 26.53 -5.79 -0.33
N GLU A 236 25.65 -5.65 0.66
CA GLU A 236 25.93 -6.06 2.03
C GLU A 236 25.98 -7.60 2.13
N GLU A 237 27.12 -8.16 2.56
CA GLU A 237 27.46 -9.60 2.60
C GLU A 237 26.55 -10.51 3.48
N SER A 238 25.41 -10.02 3.98
CA SER A 238 24.64 -10.68 5.04
C SER A 238 23.85 -11.91 4.58
N SER A 239 23.52 -12.04 3.29
CA SER A 239 22.75 -13.20 2.78
C SER A 239 23.18 -13.57 1.37
N THR A 240 24.17 -14.46 1.25
CA THR A 240 24.72 -14.90 -0.04
C THR A 240 23.80 -15.84 -0.82
N LEU A 241 22.69 -16.31 -0.22
CA LEU A 241 21.80 -17.32 -0.81
C LEU A 241 20.38 -16.77 -1.01
N PRO A 242 19.79 -16.92 -2.21
CA PRO A 242 18.39 -16.58 -2.42
C PRO A 242 17.48 -17.58 -1.69
N PRO A 243 16.29 -17.18 -1.21
CA PRO A 243 15.24 -18.14 -0.85
C PRO A 243 14.95 -19.07 -2.04
N PRO A 244 14.77 -20.39 -1.84
CA PRO A 244 14.62 -21.13 -0.57
C PRO A 244 15.93 -21.54 0.12
N PHE A 245 17.08 -21.34 -0.54
CA PHE A 245 18.38 -21.86 -0.08
C PHE A 245 18.92 -21.17 1.19
N ASN A 246 18.30 -20.05 1.60
CA ASN A 246 18.62 -19.36 2.85
C ASN A 246 18.15 -20.11 4.12
N ILE A 247 17.35 -21.19 4.00
CA ILE A 247 16.90 -21.99 5.16
C ILE A 247 18.06 -22.85 5.70
N PHE A 248 18.97 -23.30 4.83
CA PHE A 248 20.08 -24.14 5.25
C PHE A 248 21.22 -23.26 5.78
N PRO A 249 21.69 -23.48 7.03
CA PRO A 249 22.79 -22.71 7.59
C PRO A 249 24.05 -22.89 6.74
N THR A 250 24.72 -21.80 6.37
CA THR A 250 25.97 -21.90 5.62
C THR A 250 27.03 -22.65 6.43
N PRO A 251 27.88 -23.47 5.78
CA PRO A 251 28.97 -24.18 6.47
C PRO A 251 29.86 -23.23 7.28
N LYS A 252 30.07 -22.00 6.80
CA LYS A 252 30.81 -20.94 7.51
C LYS A 252 30.18 -20.56 8.86
N LEU A 253 28.84 -20.56 8.97
CA LEU A 253 28.13 -20.29 10.22
C LEU A 253 28.26 -21.48 11.18
N LEU A 254 28.13 -22.71 10.66
CA LEU A 254 28.38 -23.95 11.39
C LEU A 254 29.81 -24.02 11.98
N PHE A 255 30.85 -23.73 11.19
CA PHE A 255 32.23 -23.69 11.70
C PHE A 255 32.48 -22.55 12.71
N LYS A 256 31.66 -21.48 12.68
CA LYS A 256 31.73 -20.37 13.64
C LYS A 256 31.03 -20.72 14.96
N THR A 257 29.93 -21.46 14.94
CA THR A 257 29.25 -21.97 16.14
C THR A 257 30.01 -23.14 16.80
N LEU A 258 30.73 -23.94 16.02
CA LEU A 258 31.62 -25.02 16.48
C LEU A 258 32.96 -24.55 17.07
N GLY A 259 33.19 -23.25 17.25
CA GLY A 259 34.30 -22.73 18.09
C GLY A 259 35.72 -22.88 17.53
N LEU A 260 35.91 -23.34 16.29
CA LEU A 260 37.22 -23.74 15.73
C LEU A 260 38.18 -22.58 15.34
N ARG A 261 38.00 -21.36 15.84
CA ARG A 261 38.84 -20.20 15.45
C ARG A 261 39.70 -19.68 16.61
N LYS A 262 40.95 -20.14 16.68
CA LYS A 262 42.04 -19.54 17.51
C LYS A 262 42.20 -18.05 17.16
N LYS A 263 41.78 -17.12 18.02
CA LYS A 263 41.60 -15.69 17.67
C LYS A 263 42.55 -14.68 18.31
N ASP A 264 43.31 -14.99 19.37
CA ASP A 264 43.83 -13.88 20.19
C ASP A 264 45.13 -13.21 19.71
N LYS A 265 46.10 -13.93 19.15
CA LYS A 265 47.34 -13.30 18.60
C LYS A 265 47.12 -12.64 17.23
N LEU A 266 46.27 -13.22 16.37
CA LEU A 266 45.97 -12.67 15.04
C LEU A 266 45.17 -11.35 15.13
N ARG A 267 44.30 -11.23 16.14
CA ARG A 267 43.43 -10.06 16.36
C ARG A 267 44.20 -8.79 16.78
N ARG A 268 45.30 -8.93 17.52
CA ARG A 268 46.13 -7.79 17.98
C ARG A 268 47.06 -7.24 16.89
N MET A 269 47.56 -8.08 15.98
CA MET A 269 48.26 -7.61 14.76
C MET A 269 47.29 -7.03 13.73
N SER A 270 46.08 -7.60 13.65
CA SER A 270 45.00 -7.10 12.82
C SER A 270 44.54 -5.69 13.23
N SER A 271 44.49 -5.37 14.53
CA SER A 271 44.08 -4.04 15.00
C SER A 271 45.08 -2.94 14.64
N LYS A 272 46.39 -3.15 14.87
CA LYS A 272 47.42 -2.16 14.50
C LYS A 272 47.51 -1.94 12.98
N ARG A 273 47.35 -3.00 12.18
CA ARG A 273 47.32 -2.90 10.71
C ARG A 273 46.06 -2.18 10.23
N LYS A 274 44.93 -2.39 10.89
CA LYS A 274 43.66 -1.71 10.59
C LYS A 274 43.73 -0.22 10.90
N GLU A 275 44.30 0.16 12.04
CA GLU A 275 44.48 1.57 12.43
C GLU A 275 45.39 2.33 11.44
N ARG A 276 46.47 1.70 10.96
CA ARG A 276 47.33 2.30 9.92
C ARG A 276 46.59 2.47 8.58
N GLN A 277 45.78 1.49 8.18
CA GLN A 277 44.95 1.58 6.98
C GLN A 277 43.85 2.63 7.10
N GLU A 278 43.29 2.84 8.29
CA GLU A 278 42.32 3.90 8.56
C GLU A 278 42.99 5.27 8.42
N LYS A 279 44.16 5.49 9.05
CA LYS A 279 44.94 6.74 8.89
C LYS A 279 45.31 7.04 7.43
N GLU A 280 45.71 6.02 6.65
CA GLU A 280 46.00 6.19 5.22
C GLU A 280 44.74 6.53 4.41
N ARG A 281 43.57 5.96 4.76
CA ARG A 281 42.30 6.33 4.14
C ARG A 281 41.89 7.76 4.49
N ASP A 282 42.06 8.16 5.75
CA ASP A 282 41.70 9.51 6.20
C ASP A 282 42.58 10.58 5.53
N TYR A 283 43.87 10.29 5.37
CA TYR A 283 44.77 11.16 4.62
C TYR A 283 44.33 11.30 3.15
N ARG A 284 43.99 10.20 2.48
CA ARG A 284 43.49 10.24 1.10
C ARG A 284 42.15 10.96 1.00
N TYR A 285 41.24 10.69 1.93
CA TYR A 285 39.93 11.32 1.99
C TYR A 285 40.06 12.84 2.16
N THR A 286 40.88 13.31 3.10
CA THR A 286 41.09 14.74 3.33
C THR A 286 41.76 15.42 2.13
N ALA A 287 42.71 14.77 1.45
CA ALA A 287 43.30 15.28 0.23
C ALA A 287 42.26 15.45 -0.90
N VAL A 288 41.41 14.43 -1.11
CA VAL A 288 40.31 14.48 -2.10
C VAL A 288 39.29 15.55 -1.73
N MET A 289 38.89 15.64 -0.46
CA MET A 289 37.93 16.64 0.01
C MET A 289 38.45 18.07 -0.21
N ARG A 290 39.73 18.34 0.09
CA ARG A 290 40.33 19.65 -0.19
C ARG A 290 40.28 20.00 -1.68
N ALA A 291 40.60 19.05 -2.55
CA ALA A 291 40.53 19.25 -4.00
C ALA A 291 39.09 19.49 -4.49
N LEU A 292 38.11 18.77 -3.94
CA LEU A 292 36.69 18.95 -4.27
C LEU A 292 36.17 20.30 -3.80
N VAL A 293 36.49 20.71 -2.57
CA VAL A 293 36.10 22.02 -2.02
C VAL A 293 36.67 23.14 -2.88
N TRP A 294 37.96 23.06 -3.24
CA TRP A 294 38.58 24.08 -4.09
C TRP A 294 37.91 24.17 -5.47
N ARG A 295 37.63 23.02 -6.10
CA ARG A 295 36.90 22.98 -7.39
C ARG A 295 35.49 23.55 -7.26
N TYR A 296 34.78 23.23 -6.19
CA TYR A 296 33.43 23.72 -5.96
C TYR A 296 33.42 25.25 -5.75
N VAL A 297 34.29 25.78 -4.88
CA VAL A 297 34.39 27.22 -4.64
C VAL A 297 34.76 27.97 -5.91
N SER A 298 35.74 27.47 -6.67
CA SER A 298 36.12 28.08 -7.96
C SER A 298 34.97 28.05 -8.98
N ALA A 299 34.21 26.96 -9.05
CA ALA A 299 33.04 26.87 -9.92
C ALA A 299 31.91 27.84 -9.49
N MET A 300 31.66 27.97 -8.17
CA MET A 300 30.65 28.88 -7.63
C MET A 300 31.01 30.35 -7.89
N HIS A 301 32.28 30.73 -7.75
CA HIS A 301 32.73 32.08 -8.12
C HIS A 301 32.49 32.37 -9.61
N ARG A 302 32.82 31.42 -10.49
CA ARG A 302 32.60 31.58 -11.92
C ARG A 302 31.11 31.70 -12.28
N GLN A 303 30.25 30.97 -11.58
CA GLN A 303 28.80 31.09 -11.75
C GLN A 303 28.27 32.44 -11.24
N ALA A 304 28.88 32.99 -10.19
CA ALA A 304 28.55 34.33 -9.70
C ALA A 304 28.96 35.44 -10.69
N GLU A 305 30.09 35.28 -11.39
CA GLU A 305 30.51 36.17 -12.48
C GLU A 305 29.58 36.11 -13.71
N GLU A 306 28.91 34.98 -13.94
CA GLU A 306 27.92 34.80 -15.01
C GLU A 306 26.52 35.37 -14.64
N ASN A 307 26.31 35.81 -13.39
CA ASN A 307 25.03 36.40 -13.00
C ASN A 307 24.79 37.75 -13.69
N PRO A 308 23.52 38.10 -13.97
CA PRO A 308 23.19 39.38 -14.57
C PRO A 308 23.57 40.52 -13.63
N VAL A 309 24.13 41.59 -14.20
CA VAL A 309 24.49 42.83 -13.48
C VAL A 309 23.24 43.40 -12.82
N THR A 310 23.33 43.61 -11.51
CA THR A 310 22.27 44.18 -10.69
C THR A 310 22.40 45.70 -10.58
N GLU A 311 21.34 46.37 -10.11
CA GLU A 311 21.38 47.82 -9.87
C GLU A 311 22.42 48.20 -8.80
N ASP A 312 22.67 47.32 -7.84
CA ASP A 312 23.67 47.52 -6.79
C ASP A 312 25.09 47.56 -7.37
N ASP A 313 25.42 46.71 -8.34
CA ASP A 313 26.72 46.72 -9.03
C ASP A 313 26.95 48.06 -9.77
N ILE A 314 25.90 48.62 -10.38
CA ILE A 314 25.95 49.92 -11.06
C ILE A 314 26.12 51.05 -10.04
N ASN A 315 25.42 50.97 -8.90
CA ASN A 315 25.52 51.95 -7.82
C ASN A 315 26.90 51.92 -7.14
N GLU A 316 27.53 50.74 -7.02
CA GLU A 316 28.89 50.57 -6.53
C GLU A 316 29.90 51.29 -7.44
N VAL A 317 29.85 51.01 -8.76
CA VAL A 317 30.72 51.68 -9.75
C VAL A 317 30.49 53.20 -9.75
N LYS A 318 29.24 53.65 -9.64
CA LYS A 318 28.91 55.07 -9.54
C LYS A 318 29.49 55.71 -8.27
N GLY A 319 29.49 54.98 -7.16
CA GLY A 319 30.12 55.36 -5.90
C GLY A 319 31.63 55.52 -6.05
N GLU A 320 32.30 54.54 -6.65
CA GLU A 320 33.74 54.57 -6.92
C GLU A 320 34.14 55.74 -7.83
N ILE A 321 33.39 55.97 -8.92
CA ILE A 321 33.64 57.10 -9.83
C ILE A 321 33.47 58.44 -9.10
N SER A 322 32.47 58.54 -8.22
CA SER A 322 32.22 59.74 -7.43
C SER A 322 33.35 59.99 -6.42
N ALA A 323 33.84 58.94 -5.77
CA ALA A 323 34.99 59.00 -4.87
C ALA A 323 36.27 59.42 -5.61
N ALA A 324 36.57 58.79 -6.75
CA ALA A 324 37.73 59.12 -7.57
C ALA A 324 37.70 60.57 -8.07
N LYS A 325 36.51 61.08 -8.45
CA LYS A 325 36.34 62.49 -8.81
C LYS A 325 36.64 63.43 -7.64
N CYS A 326 36.29 63.05 -6.42
CA CYS A 326 36.62 63.82 -5.22
C CYS A 326 38.10 63.77 -4.85
N GLU A 327 38.84 62.71 -5.20
CA GLU A 327 40.29 62.63 -4.96
C GLU A 327 41.13 63.41 -6.00
N LEU A 328 40.61 63.57 -7.22
CA LEU A 328 41.29 64.26 -8.32
C LEU A 328 41.08 65.79 -8.34
N LEU A 329 40.07 66.29 -7.62
CA LEU A 329 39.76 67.71 -7.45
C LEU A 329 40.32 68.19 -6.10
#